data_AF-A0A9E8MTY1-F1
#
_entry.id   AF-A0A9E8MTY1-F1
#
_cell.length_a   1.000
_cell.length_b   1.000
_cell.length_c   1.000
_cell.angle_alpha   90.00
_cell.angle_beta   90.00
_cell.angle_gamma   90.00
#
_symmetry.space_group_name_H-M   'P 1'
#
loop_
_entity.id
_entity.type
_entity.pdbx_description
1 polymer ?
#
loop_
_entity_poly.entity_id
_entity_poly.type
_entity_poly.pdbx_seq_one_letter_code
_entity_poly.pdbx_strand_id
1 'polypeptide(L)' 'MESIITSNAHHSYSGLLNSNYKSVVKQNFKDLKNNSIFSLKQRLKSNELQSSSSIETALKVAVFLAALIIAFN' A
#
# COMPACT_ATOMS: atom_id res chain seq x y z
N MET A 1 29.72 -51.11 6.04
CA MET A 1 29.67 -49.95 6.96
C MET A 1 29.11 -48.80 6.15
N GLU A 2 27.89 -48.40 6.45
CA GLU A 2 27.11 -47.45 5.65
C GLU A 2 27.68 -46.03 5.80
N SER A 3 28.20 -45.48 4.70
CA SER A 3 28.45 -44.05 4.61
C SER A 3 27.11 -43.36 4.37
N ILE A 4 26.58 -42.87 5.48
CA ILE A 4 25.40 -42.02 5.61
C ILE A 4 25.31 -41.07 4.43
N ILE A 5 24.19 -41.18 3.74
CA ILE A 5 23.67 -40.28 2.72
C ILE A 5 23.94 -38.84 3.18
N THR A 6 24.95 -38.19 2.61
CA THR A 6 25.04 -36.74 2.61
C THR A 6 23.92 -36.27 1.73
N SER A 7 22.74 -36.10 2.34
CA SER A 7 21.66 -35.34 1.75
C SER A 7 22.25 -33.97 1.45
N ASN A 8 22.37 -33.68 0.17
CA ASN A 8 22.80 -32.40 -0.36
C ASN A 8 21.74 -31.35 -0.01
N ALA A 9 21.59 -31.02 1.26
CA ALA A 9 20.90 -29.83 1.70
C ALA A 9 21.88 -28.67 1.49
N HIS A 10 21.99 -28.24 0.24
CA HIS A 10 22.50 -26.93 -0.11
C HIS A 10 21.54 -25.91 0.48
N HIS A 11 21.67 -25.66 1.79
CA HIS A 11 20.83 -24.76 2.55
C HIS A 11 21.30 -23.33 2.25
N SER A 12 21.06 -22.88 1.01
CA SER A 12 21.24 -21.49 0.60
C SER A 12 20.44 -20.63 1.58
N TYR A 13 21.14 -19.97 2.50
CA TYR A 13 20.55 -19.02 3.42
C TYR A 13 19.98 -17.88 2.55
N SER A 14 18.71 -17.97 2.20
CA SER A 14 18.07 -17.04 1.24
C SER A 14 17.94 -15.62 1.79
N GLY A 15 18.42 -15.36 3.01
CA GLY A 15 18.25 -14.10 3.71
C GLY A 15 16.78 -13.88 4.13
N LEU A 16 16.60 -12.98 5.09
CA LEU A 16 15.27 -12.61 5.58
C LEU A 16 14.41 -11.96 4.48
N LEU A 17 15.05 -11.30 3.52
CA LEU A 17 14.42 -10.55 2.43
C LEU A 17 14.47 -11.31 1.09
N ASN A 18 13.98 -12.54 1.10
CA ASN A 18 13.89 -13.35 -0.11
C ASN A 18 12.60 -13.09 -0.92
N SER A 19 12.50 -13.69 -2.10
CA SER A 19 11.33 -13.56 -2.98
C SER A 19 10.03 -14.06 -2.35
N ASN A 20 10.09 -15.08 -1.49
CA ASN A 20 8.96 -15.57 -0.72
C ASN A 20 8.50 -14.51 0.31
N TYR A 21 9.44 -13.93 1.08
CA TYR A 21 9.13 -12.83 1.99
C TYR A 21 8.47 -11.65 1.25
N LYS A 22 8.99 -11.27 0.08
CA LYS A 22 8.39 -10.23 -0.77
C LYS A 22 6.95 -10.57 -1.17
N SER A 23 6.67 -11.82 -1.52
CA SER A 23 5.33 -12.28 -1.88
C SER A 23 4.37 -12.17 -0.69
N VAL A 24 4.79 -12.66 0.48
CA VAL A 24 4.00 -12.61 1.71
C VAL A 24 3.68 -11.17 2.10
N VAL A 25 4.65 -10.27 2.10
CA VAL A 25 4.42 -8.85 2.41
C VAL A 25 3.44 -8.21 1.42
N LYS A 26 3.59 -8.51 0.11
CA LYS A 26 2.70 -7.98 -0.93
C LYS A 26 1.28 -8.50 -0.78
N GLN A 27 1.11 -9.76 -0.38
CA GLN A 27 -0.19 -10.36 -0.09
C GLN A 27 -0.83 -9.68 1.13
N ASN A 28 -0.10 -9.55 2.24
CA ASN A 28 -0.58 -8.84 3.44
C ASN A 28 -0.93 -7.36 3.18
N PHE A 29 -0.19 -6.69 2.30
CA PHE A 29 -0.46 -5.31 1.92
C PHE A 29 -1.73 -5.16 1.07
N LYS A 30 -2.04 -6.16 0.23
CA LYS A 30 -3.27 -6.19 -0.58
C LYS A 30 -4.49 -6.63 0.23
N ASP A 31 -4.27 -7.50 1.21
CA ASP A 31 -5.34 -8.08 2.03
C ASP A 31 -5.72 -7.15 3.19
N LEU A 32 -6.32 -6.01 2.83
CA LEU A 32 -6.77 -4.96 3.75
C LEU A 32 -7.94 -5.41 4.66
N LYS A 33 -8.46 -6.63 4.46
CA LYS A 33 -9.63 -7.17 5.17
C LYS A 33 -9.27 -7.73 6.55
N ASN A 34 -7.99 -7.85 6.86
CA ASN A 34 -7.54 -8.33 8.16
C ASN A 34 -7.68 -7.22 9.22
N ASN A 35 -8.18 -7.55 10.43
CA ASN A 35 -8.41 -6.63 11.55
C ASN A 35 -7.08 -6.21 12.24
N SER A 36 -6.10 -5.77 11.45
CA SER A 36 -4.78 -5.35 11.92
C SER A 36 -4.72 -3.84 12.13
N ILE A 37 -3.95 -3.41 13.12
CA ILE A 37 -3.64 -1.99 13.36
C ILE A 37 -2.96 -1.37 12.11
N PHE A 38 -2.17 -2.16 11.39
CA PHE A 38 -1.49 -1.70 10.17
C PHE A 38 -2.46 -1.40 9.04
N SER A 39 -3.42 -2.29 8.77
CA SER A 39 -4.42 -2.10 7.70
C SER A 39 -5.34 -0.92 8.00
N LEU A 40 -5.71 -0.71 9.27
CA LEU A 40 -6.48 0.46 9.70
C LEU A 40 -5.71 1.76 9.46
N LYS A 41 -4.44 1.82 9.88
CA LYS A 41 -3.57 2.99 9.66
C LYS A 41 -3.35 3.28 8.18
N GLN A 42 -3.17 2.23 7.38
CA GLN A 42 -3.02 2.33 5.94
C GLN A 42 -4.29 2.86 5.28
N ARG A 43 -5.46 2.38 5.68
CA ARG A 43 -6.76 2.84 5.13
C ARG A 43 -7.05 4.30 5.45
N LEU A 44 -6.73 4.73 6.67
CA LEU A 44 -6.87 6.14 7.05
C LEU A 44 -5.94 7.03 6.20
N LYS A 45 -4.67 6.65 6.05
CA LYS A 45 -3.70 7.38 5.23
C LYS A 45 -4.09 7.43 3.75
N SER A 46 -4.61 6.33 3.20
CA SER A 46 -5.04 6.31 1.79
C SER A 46 -6.28 7.18 1.56
N ASN A 47 -7.23 7.16 2.49
CA ASN A 47 -8.41 8.01 2.42
C ASN A 47 -8.04 9.50 2.56
N GLU A 48 -7.15 9.84 3.48
CA GLU A 48 -6.66 11.22 3.64
C GLU A 48 -6.01 11.72 2.34
N LEU A 49 -5.18 10.89 1.69
CA LEU A 49 -4.56 11.23 0.41
C LEU A 49 -5.59 11.40 -0.70
N GLN A 50 -6.58 10.51 -0.80
CA GLN A 50 -7.64 10.60 -1.80
C GLN A 50 -8.54 11.83 -1.59
N SER A 51 -8.93 12.10 -0.34
CA SER A 51 -9.73 13.27 0.03
C SER A 51 -8.98 14.58 -0.19
N SER A 52 -7.66 14.62 0.04
CA SER A 52 -6.84 15.81 -0.21
C SER A 52 -6.82 16.21 -1.69
N SER A 53 -6.79 15.22 -2.61
CA SER A 53 -6.84 15.49 -4.04
C SER A 53 -8.24 15.94 -4.50
N SER A 54 -9.29 15.34 -3.94
CA SER A 54 -10.66 15.75 -4.24
C SER A 54 -11.02 17.12 -3.67
N ILE A 55 -10.53 17.48 -2.48
CA ILE A 55 -10.84 18.79 -1.89
C ILE A 55 -10.11 19.92 -2.62
N GLU A 56 -8.89 19.69 -3.08
CA GLU A 56 -8.12 20.67 -3.87
C GLU A 56 -8.83 20.99 -5.20
N THR A 57 -9.26 19.97 -5.92
CA THR A 57 -9.98 20.13 -7.18
C THR A 57 -11.34 20.80 -6.97
N ALA A 58 -12.09 20.38 -5.94
CA ALA A 58 -13.37 21.01 -5.58
C ALA A 58 -13.21 22.50 -5.22
N LEU A 59 -12.20 22.84 -4.43
CA LEU A 59 -11.91 24.24 -4.06
C LEU A 59 -11.57 25.07 -5.29
N LYS A 60 -10.74 24.54 -6.19
CA LYS A 60 -10.36 25.23 -7.43
C LYS A 60 -11.58 25.49 -8.31
N VAL A 61 -12.45 24.50 -8.52
CA VAL A 61 -13.69 24.64 -9.30
C VAL A 61 -14.64 25.66 -8.65
N ALA A 62 -14.79 25.64 -7.32
CA ALA A 62 -15.62 26.59 -6.60
C ALA A 62 -15.15 28.04 -6.78
N VAL A 63 -13.83 28.28 -6.72
CA VAL A 63 -13.24 29.61 -6.95
C VAL A 63 -13.51 30.10 -8.37
N PHE A 64 -13.33 29.24 -9.38
CA PHE A 64 -13.63 29.61 -10.78
C PHE A 64 -15.11 29.94 -10.98
N LEU A 65 -16.01 29.16 -10.38
CA LEU A 65 -17.44 29.40 -10.49
C LEU A 65 -17.84 30.72 -9.83
N ALA A 66 -17.30 31.02 -8.65
CA ALA A 66 -17.51 32.28 -7.96
C ALA A 66 -17.01 33.47 -8.80
N ALA A 67 -15.82 33.36 -9.40
CA ALA A 67 -15.26 34.39 -10.27
C ALA A 67 -16.14 34.63 -11.51
N LEU A 68 -16.68 33.57 -12.13
CA LEU A 68 -17.61 33.68 -13.25
C LEU A 68 -18.90 34.39 -12.84
N ILE A 69 -19.49 34.01 -11.69
CA ILE A 69 -20.69 34.69 -11.19
C ILE A 69 -20.41 36.17 -11.00
N ILE A 70 -19.30 36.55 -10.36
CA ILE A 70 -18.94 37.96 -10.15
C ILE A 70 -18.70 38.70 -11.48
N ALA A 71 -18.10 38.03 -12.47
CA ALA A 71 -17.78 38.65 -13.76
C ALA A 71 -19.02 38.85 -14.67
N PHE A 72 -20.03 37.99 -14.52
CA PHE A 72 -21.24 37.97 -15.36
C PHE A 72 -22.51 38.46 -14.64
N ASN A 73 -22.43 38.80 -13.35
CA ASN A 73 -23.48 39.43 -12.56
C ASN A 73 -23.26 40.93 -12.44
#